data_AF-A0A818A9B8-F1
#
_entry.id   AF-A0A818A9B8-F1
#
_cell.length_a   1.000
_cell.length_b   1.000
_cell.length_c   1.000
_cell.angle_alpha   90.00
_cell.angle_beta   90.00
_cell.angle_gamma   90.00
#
_symmetry.space_group_name_H-M   'P 1'
#
loop_
_entity.id
_entity.type
_entity.pdbx_description
1 polymer ?
#
loop_
_entity_poly.entity_id
_entity_poly.type
_entity_poly.pdbx_seq_one_letter_code
_entity_poly.pdbx_strand_id
1 'polypeptide(L)' 'MSISANAFRWLDILEKEFDKAFVDLDLLLGEIDEDQSEITDDGRARMTTLSACFAQLTHKLQPISEANAKLE' A
#
# COMPACT_ATOMS: atom_id res chain seq x y z
N MET A 1 0.08 -11.13 23.96
CA MET A 1 0.13 -11.26 22.49
C MET A 1 1.47 -10.68 22.09
N SER A 2 2.38 -11.46 21.50
CA SER A 2 3.76 -11.01 21.25
C SER A 2 3.78 -9.86 20.23
N ILE A 3 4.76 -8.96 20.34
CA ILE A 3 4.89 -7.75 19.50
C ILE A 3 4.94 -8.14 18.01
N SER A 4 5.51 -9.30 17.72
CA SER A 4 5.69 -9.79 16.37
C SER A 4 4.40 -10.33 15.74
N ALA A 5 3.54 -11.00 16.52
CA ALA A 5 2.19 -11.37 16.07
C ALA A 5 1.32 -10.12 15.78
N ASN A 6 1.54 -9.04 16.53
CA ASN A 6 0.90 -7.76 16.24
C ASN A 6 1.44 -7.11 14.96
N ALA A 7 2.74 -7.19 14.68
CA ALA A 7 3.35 -6.60 13.48
C ALA A 7 2.77 -7.18 12.18
N PHE A 8 2.60 -8.52 12.10
CA PHE A 8 1.95 -9.16 10.95
C PHE A 8 0.48 -8.77 10.81
N ARG A 9 -0.25 -8.68 11.93
CA ARG A 9 -1.65 -8.25 11.93
C ARG A 9 -1.81 -6.81 11.44
N TRP A 10 -0.90 -5.92 11.84
CA TRP A 10 -0.88 -4.53 11.38
C TRP A 10 -0.55 -4.43 9.89
N LEU A 11 0.40 -5.24 9.39
CA LEU A 11 0.73 -5.32 7.97
C LEU A 11 -0.49 -5.73 7.12
N ASP A 12 -1.23 -6.77 7.52
CA ASP A 12 -2.45 -7.22 6.82
C ASP A 12 -3.56 -6.16 6.84
N ILE A 13 -3.72 -5.41 7.94
CA ILE A 13 -4.69 -4.31 8.01
C ILE A 13 -4.27 -3.18 7.05
N LEU A 14 -3.01 -2.77 7.10
CA LEU A 14 -2.50 -1.68 6.26
C LEU A 14 -2.56 -2.02 4.77
N GLU A 15 -2.30 -3.28 4.39
CA GLU A 15 -2.42 -3.74 3.00
C GLU A 15 -3.86 -3.61 2.50
N LYS A 16 -4.85 -4.04 3.30
CA LYS A 16 -6.27 -3.89 2.96
C LYS A 16 -6.71 -2.43 2.87
N GLU A 17 -6.25 -1.58 3.79
CA GLU A 17 -6.54 -0.15 3.76
C GLU A 17 -5.90 0.54 2.56
N PHE A 18 -4.66 0.16 2.23
CA PHE A 18 -3.94 0.65 1.06
C PHE A 18 -4.65 0.26 -0.25
N ASP A 19 -5.01 -1.02 -0.41
CA ASP A 19 -5.71 -1.52 -1.60
C ASP A 19 -7.04 -0.80 -1.81
N LYS A 20 -7.80 -0.62 -0.73
CA LYS A 20 -9.05 0.12 -0.79
C LYS A 20 -8.82 1.57 -1.22
N ALA A 21 -7.89 2.28 -0.57
CA ALA A 21 -7.59 3.67 -0.91
C ALA A 21 -7.06 3.81 -2.35
N PHE A 22 -6.31 2.81 -2.84
CA PHE A 22 -5.83 2.77 -4.21
C PHE A 22 -6.98 2.64 -5.20
N VAL A 23 -7.93 1.72 -4.96
CA VAL A 23 -9.11 1.57 -5.83
C VAL A 23 -9.98 2.82 -5.79
N ASP A 24 -10.27 3.36 -4.61
CA ASP A 24 -11.07 4.58 -4.45
C ASP A 24 -10.44 5.76 -5.20
N LEU A 25 -9.10 5.87 -5.20
CA LEU A 25 -8.38 6.90 -5.93
C LEU A 25 -8.42 6.69 -7.46
N ASP A 26 -8.29 5.46 -7.96
CA ASP A 26 -8.40 5.19 -9.41
C ASP A 26 -9.82 5.47 -9.92
N LEU A 27 -10.85 5.17 -9.12
CA LEU A 27 -12.23 5.54 -9.42
C LEU A 27 -12.39 7.06 -9.51
N LEU A 28 -11.85 7.81 -8.55
CA LEU A 28 -11.89 9.28 -8.57
C LEU A 28 -11.16 9.85 -9.79
N LEU A 29 -10.02 9.30 -10.17
CA LEU A 29 -9.30 9.70 -11.39
C LEU A 29 -10.08 9.38 -12.67
N GLY A 30 -10.95 8.37 -12.64
CA GLY A 30 -11.86 8.01 -13.74
C GLY A 30 -13.06 8.95 -13.88
N GLU A 31 -13.35 9.80 -12.89
CA GLU A 31 -14.40 10.83 -12.97
C GLU A 31 -13.93 12.13 -13.64
N ILE A 32 -12.62 12.26 -13.89
CA ILE A 32 -12.02 13.40 -14.59
C ILE A 32 -12.48 13.39 -16.05
N ASP A 33 -12.77 14.58 -16.60
CA ASP A 33 -13.22 14.75 -17.99
C ASP A 33 -12.13 14.28 -18.98
N GLU A 34 -12.55 13.74 -20.12
CA GLU A 34 -11.68 13.11 -21.12
C GLU A 34 -10.72 14.13 -21.74
N ASP A 35 -11.12 15.40 -21.80
CA ASP A 35 -10.29 16.53 -22.22
C ASP A 35 -9.12 16.83 -21.25
N GLN A 36 -9.15 16.26 -20.04
CA GLN A 36 -8.12 16.35 -19.00
C GLN A 36 -7.40 15.01 -18.74
N SER A 37 -7.40 14.10 -19.72
CA SER A 37 -6.77 12.76 -19.63
C SER A 37 -5.31 12.75 -19.14
N GLU A 38 -4.52 13.80 -19.40
CA GLU A 38 -3.15 13.94 -18.88
C GLU A 38 -3.09 13.90 -17.34
N ILE A 39 -4.09 14.47 -16.66
CA ILE A 39 -4.19 14.48 -15.20
C ILE A 39 -4.45 13.06 -14.67
N THR A 40 -5.34 12.30 -15.33
CA THR A 40 -5.63 10.90 -15.01
C THR A 40 -4.39 10.03 -15.21
N ASP A 41 -3.65 10.23 -16.29
CA ASP A 41 -2.43 9.47 -16.59
C ASP A 41 -1.30 9.76 -15.60
N ASP A 42 -1.04 11.03 -15.28
CA ASP A 42 -0.05 11.41 -14.25
C ASP A 42 -0.47 10.89 -12.86
N GLY A 43 -1.76 10.95 -12.54
CA GLY A 43 -2.33 10.36 -11.33
C GLY A 43 -2.04 8.87 -11.22
N ARG A 44 -2.34 8.09 -12.26
CA ARG A 44 -2.07 6.63 -12.30
C ARG A 44 -0.60 6.29 -12.25
N ALA A 45 0.27 7.09 -12.87
CA ALA A 45 1.72 6.92 -12.78
C ALA A 45 2.24 7.10 -11.34
N ARG A 46 1.73 8.11 -10.63
CA ARG A 46 2.04 8.33 -9.20
C ARG A 46 1.49 7.23 -8.32
N MET A 47 0.27 6.75 -8.60
CA MET A 47 -0.30 5.60 -7.90
C MET A 47 0.58 4.36 -8.06
N THR A 48 1.02 4.05 -9.27
CA THR A 48 1.98 2.95 -9.52
C THR A 48 3.23 3.08 -8.66
N THR A 49 3.74 4.30 -8.52
CA THR A 49 4.90 4.59 -7.65
C THR A 49 4.56 4.35 -6.17
N LEU A 50 3.39 4.78 -5.70
CA LEU A 50 2.93 4.53 -4.32
C LEU A 50 2.82 3.02 -4.03
N SER A 51 2.23 2.25 -4.94
CA SER A 51 2.12 0.79 -4.83
C SER A 51 3.50 0.13 -4.75
N ALA A 52 4.44 0.55 -5.62
CA ALA A 52 5.81 0.05 -5.60
C ALA A 52 6.54 0.39 -4.29
N CYS A 53 6.34 1.58 -3.74
CA CYS A 53 6.89 1.98 -2.44
C CYS A 53 6.31 1.16 -1.29
N PHE A 54 4.99 0.94 -1.28
CA PHE A 54 4.32 0.14 -0.26
C PHE A 54 4.78 -1.34 -0.30
N ALA A 55 4.85 -1.94 -1.48
CA ALA A 55 5.36 -3.30 -1.65
C ALA A 55 6.80 -3.46 -1.12
N GLN A 56 7.67 -2.48 -1.41
CA GLN A 56 9.05 -2.48 -0.89
C GLN A 56 9.11 -2.32 0.63
N LEU A 57 8.24 -1.49 1.21
CA LEU A 57 8.13 -1.33 2.67
C LEU A 57 7.73 -2.66 3.32
N THR A 58 6.68 -3.31 2.81
CA THR A 58 6.18 -4.60 3.29
C THR A 58 7.26 -5.68 3.23
N HIS A 59 7.94 -5.82 2.09
CA HIS A 59 9.03 -6.78 1.92
C HIS A 59 10.20 -6.56 2.89
N LYS A 60 10.49 -5.31 3.26
CA LYS A 60 11.58 -5.00 4.22
C LYS A 60 11.16 -5.19 5.67
N LEU A 61 9.87 -4.99 5.99
CA LEU A 61 9.34 -5.15 7.35
C LEU A 61 9.08 -6.60 7.74
N GLN A 62 8.75 -7.48 6.79
CA GLN A 62 8.56 -8.91 7.01
C GLN A 62 9.75 -9.57 7.75
N PRO A 63 11.00 -9.51 7.26
CA PRO A 63 12.12 -10.18 7.91
C PRO A 63 12.46 -9.59 9.29
N ILE A 64 12.23 -8.29 9.50
CA ILE A 64 12.40 -7.64 10.81
C ILE A 64 11.36 -8.19 11.80
N SER A 65 10.11 -8.33 11.35
CA SER A 65 9.03 -8.87 12.17
C SER A 65 9.25 -10.35 12.51
N GLU A 66 9.74 -11.15 11.55
CA GLU A 66 10.13 -12.55 11.79
C GLU A 66 11.32 -12.68 12.74
N ALA A 67 12.33 -11.83 12.61
CA ALA A 67 13.50 -11.83 13.49
C ALA A 67 13.08 -11.47 14.92
N ASN A 68 12.25 -10.45 15.07
CA ASN A 68 11.70 -10.07 16.37
C ASN A 68 10.86 -11.21 16.99
N ALA A 69 10.11 -11.96 16.18
CA ALA A 69 9.31 -13.09 16.68
C ALA A 69 10.14 -14.21 17.28
N LYS A 70 11.38 -14.38 16.79
CA LYS A 70 12.32 -15.41 17.25
C LYS A 70 13.13 -14.97 18.48
N LEU A 71 13.16 -13.68 18.78
CA LEU A 71 13.84 -13.09 19.95
C LEU A 71 12.92 -12.97 21.17
N GLU A 72 11.60 -13.07 20.96
CA GLU A 72 10.58 -13.19 22.01
C GLU A 72 10.43 -14.64 22.49
#